data_AF-A0A9Q9CYZ7-F1
#
_entry.id   AF-A0A9Q9CYZ7-F1
#
_cell.length_a   1.000
_cell.length_b   1.000
_cell.length_c   1.000
_cell.angle_alpha   90.00
_cell.angle_beta   90.00
_cell.angle_gamma   90.00
#
_symmetry.space_group_name_H-M   'P 1'
#
loop_
_entity.id
_entity.type
_entity.pdbx_description
1 polymer ?
#
loop_
_entity_poly.entity_id
_entity_poly.type
_entity_poly.pdbx_seq_one_letter_code
_entity_poly.pdbx_strand_id
1 'polypeptide(L)'
;MDIIFGDVLLLNGVGKLSKPNKIFQTKRRKNEAAYSHVALCLGPNIVAHAMPKQGVHIVTFESILEEFGEDWMVIRNKTLAATAKDSVVGAEYAMDALYHLGKRYDLLTIFSGKKADESFVCSNFVAACLNTHNIKVGRTANDVLPVDFQLCLESDEWADVTSEHKGFYKYSCNDYAEQQIETYYQIWNNAKSLAKLYELARKFDEAHKRLDKIVGYQPVELEQPDLGFWDTDLRK
;
A
#
# COMPACT_ATOMS: atom_id res chain seq x y z
N MET A 1 15.80 1.21 17.56
CA MET A 1 15.24 2.36 16.82
C MET A 1 14.74 1.74 15.56
N ASP A 2 13.45 1.44 15.53
CA ASP A 2 12.95 0.41 14.62
C ASP A 2 12.01 1.12 13.65
N ILE A 3 12.47 1.24 12.40
CA ILE A 3 11.58 1.56 11.29
C ILE A 3 10.82 0.29 10.97
N ILE A 4 9.50 0.36 10.99
CA ILE A 4 8.63 -0.80 10.92
C ILE A 4 7.55 -0.59 9.86
N PHE A 5 6.91 -1.68 9.45
CA PHE A 5 5.70 -1.60 8.66
C PHE A 5 4.64 -0.76 9.38
N GLY A 6 3.91 0.05 8.63
CA GLY A 6 2.77 0.82 9.16
C GLY A 6 3.12 2.22 9.64
N ASP A 7 4.42 2.58 9.66
CA ASP A 7 4.80 3.98 9.75
C ASP A 7 4.33 4.71 8.50
N VAL A 8 3.68 5.87 8.70
CA VAL A 8 3.13 6.67 7.61
C VAL A 8 3.93 7.96 7.51
N LEU A 9 4.53 8.18 6.35
CA LEU A 9 5.16 9.45 6.02
C LEU A 9 4.08 10.44 5.58
N LEU A 10 4.13 11.64 6.16
CA LEU A 10 3.39 12.81 5.72
C LEU A 10 4.37 13.73 4.99
N LEU A 11 4.08 13.99 3.72
CA LEU A 11 5.02 14.59 2.77
C LEU A 11 4.44 15.85 2.15
N ASN A 12 5.31 16.83 1.91
CA ASN A 12 4.99 18.02 1.15
C ASN A 12 5.47 17.91 -0.29
N GLY A 13 4.54 17.86 -1.23
CA GLY A 13 4.89 17.87 -2.64
C GLY A 13 5.60 19.18 -3.01
N VAL A 14 6.71 19.09 -3.72
CA VAL A 14 7.44 20.25 -4.26
C VAL A 14 6.83 20.76 -5.59
N GLY A 15 5.92 20.00 -6.18
CA GLY A 15 5.30 20.30 -7.48
C GLY A 15 4.17 21.36 -7.43
N LYS A 16 3.82 21.89 -8.61
CA LYS A 16 2.79 22.94 -8.80
C LYS A 16 1.40 22.57 -8.26
N LEU A 17 1.11 21.27 -8.10
CA LEU A 17 -0.18 20.77 -7.62
C LEU A 17 -0.28 20.65 -6.09
N SER A 18 0.84 20.78 -5.36
CA SER A 18 0.85 20.65 -3.89
C SER A 18 0.00 21.71 -3.20
N LYS A 19 0.18 22.99 -3.55
CA LYS A 19 -0.61 24.10 -2.98
C LYS A 19 -2.12 23.96 -3.25
N PRO A 20 -2.58 23.77 -4.51
CA PRO A 20 -3.99 23.50 -4.77
C PRO A 20 -4.55 22.30 -4.02
N ASN A 21 -3.77 21.21 -3.90
CA ASN A 21 -4.17 20.02 -3.15
C ASN A 21 -4.42 20.37 -1.67
N LYS A 22 -3.46 21.03 -0.99
CA LYS A 22 -3.63 21.44 0.40
C LYS A 22 -4.84 22.35 0.61
N ILE A 23 -5.07 23.33 -0.28
CA ILE A 23 -6.26 24.19 -0.21
C ILE A 23 -7.56 23.39 -0.34
N PHE A 24 -7.61 22.44 -1.26
CA PHE A 24 -8.77 21.56 -1.44
C PHE A 24 -9.03 20.72 -0.19
N GLN A 25 -7.99 20.08 0.36
CA GLN A 25 -8.08 19.31 1.59
C GLN A 25 -8.58 20.18 2.75
N THR A 26 -7.99 21.36 2.93
CA THR A 26 -8.37 22.29 3.99
C THR A 26 -9.84 22.67 3.93
N LYS A 27 -10.35 22.97 2.72
CA LYS A 27 -11.77 23.29 2.54
C LYS A 27 -12.67 22.08 2.78
N ARG A 28 -12.30 20.88 2.31
CA ARG A 28 -13.11 19.67 2.45
C ARG A 28 -13.22 19.23 3.91
N ARG A 29 -12.14 19.34 4.68
CA ARG A 29 -12.09 18.90 6.08
C ARG A 29 -12.28 20.00 7.12
N LYS A 30 -12.30 21.27 6.70
CA LYS A 30 -12.34 22.43 7.59
C LYS A 30 -11.21 22.43 8.64
N ASN A 31 -10.06 21.87 8.27
CA ASN A 31 -8.85 21.82 9.09
C ASN A 31 -7.65 22.10 8.19
N GLU A 32 -6.64 22.83 8.67
CA GLU A 32 -5.49 23.20 7.85
C GLU A 32 -4.64 21.97 7.46
N ALA A 33 -4.60 21.68 6.16
CA ALA A 33 -3.75 20.64 5.61
C ALA A 33 -2.31 21.13 5.50
N ALA A 34 -1.41 20.58 6.31
CA ALA A 34 0.03 20.86 6.24
C ALA A 34 0.72 20.08 5.12
N TYR A 35 0.22 18.88 4.81
CA TYR A 35 0.82 17.91 3.89
C TYR A 35 -0.06 17.65 2.65
N SER A 36 0.57 17.32 1.53
CA SER A 36 -0.12 17.07 0.25
C SER A 36 -0.05 15.63 -0.23
N HIS A 37 0.79 14.81 0.39
CA HIS A 37 1.07 13.44 -0.01
C HIS A 37 1.34 12.57 1.21
N VAL A 38 1.12 11.26 1.07
CA VAL A 38 1.44 10.28 2.11
C VAL A 38 2.07 9.03 1.51
N ALA A 39 2.89 8.35 2.29
CA ALA A 39 3.54 7.11 1.91
C ALA A 39 3.58 6.13 3.10
N LEU A 40 3.68 4.84 2.81
CA LEU A 40 3.70 3.76 3.80
C LEU A 40 5.11 3.16 3.88
N CYS A 41 5.69 3.11 5.06
CA CYS A 41 6.87 2.29 5.30
C CYS A 41 6.50 0.82 5.24
N LEU A 42 7.26 0.05 4.45
CA LEU A 42 7.20 -1.41 4.45
C LEU A 42 8.25 -2.02 5.39
N GLY A 43 9.28 -1.26 5.72
CA GLY A 43 10.38 -1.66 6.57
C GLY A 43 11.53 -0.64 6.50
N PRO A 44 12.70 -0.98 7.05
CA PRO A 44 13.85 -0.09 7.04
C PRO A 44 14.20 0.36 5.63
N ASN A 45 14.12 1.68 5.38
CA ASN A 45 14.46 2.32 4.11
C ASN A 45 13.63 1.90 2.88
N ILE A 46 12.47 1.26 3.08
CA ILE A 46 11.58 0.85 1.98
C ILE A 46 10.23 1.49 2.17
N VAL A 47 9.78 2.23 1.15
CA VAL A 47 8.54 3.00 1.17
C VAL A 47 7.69 2.67 -0.05
N ALA A 48 6.40 2.48 0.17
CA ALA A 48 5.40 2.34 -0.89
C ALA A 48 4.51 3.58 -0.95
N HIS A 49 4.21 4.05 -2.16
CA HIS A 49 3.25 5.14 -2.38
C HIS A 49 2.59 5.06 -3.75
N ALA A 50 1.48 5.77 -3.92
CA ALA A 50 0.79 5.90 -5.20
C ALA A 50 1.06 7.27 -5.81
N MET A 51 1.61 7.32 -7.03
CA MET A 51 1.98 8.57 -7.71
C MET A 51 1.30 8.74 -9.08
N PRO A 52 1.03 9.98 -9.51
CA PRO A 52 0.58 10.25 -10.87
C PRO A 52 1.50 9.61 -11.90
N LYS A 53 0.92 8.99 -12.94
CA LYS A 53 1.60 8.25 -14.03
C LYS A 53 2.29 6.94 -13.64
N GLN A 54 2.71 6.76 -12.40
CA GLN A 54 3.40 5.55 -11.94
C GLN A 54 2.45 4.54 -11.28
N GLY A 55 1.39 5.03 -10.62
CA GLY A 55 0.54 4.19 -9.79
C GLY A 55 1.24 3.83 -8.46
N VAL A 56 0.81 2.72 -7.86
CA VAL A 56 1.41 2.18 -6.63
C VAL A 56 2.74 1.50 -6.96
N HIS A 57 3.82 1.96 -6.33
CA HIS A 57 5.16 1.43 -6.51
C HIS A 57 5.99 1.60 -5.23
N ILE A 58 7.14 0.93 -5.19
CA ILE A 58 8.07 0.93 -4.05
C ILE A 58 9.35 1.65 -4.45
N VAL A 59 9.85 2.46 -3.52
CA VAL A 59 11.09 3.23 -3.62
C VAL A 59 11.85 3.17 -2.30
N THR A 60 13.09 3.62 -2.31
CA THR A 60 13.83 3.84 -1.06
C THR A 60 13.33 5.10 -0.37
N PHE A 61 13.58 5.22 0.94
CA PHE A 61 13.29 6.44 1.67
C PHE A 61 14.11 7.63 1.13
N GLU A 62 15.35 7.39 0.71
CA GLU A 62 16.19 8.42 0.07
C GLU A 62 15.54 8.98 -1.19
N SER A 63 15.03 8.12 -2.09
CA SER A 63 14.32 8.59 -3.29
C SER A 63 13.06 9.41 -2.96
N ILE A 64 12.37 9.09 -1.85
CA ILE A 64 11.28 9.94 -1.36
C ILE A 64 11.79 11.32 -0.94
N LEU A 65 12.91 11.40 -0.23
CA LEU A 65 13.47 12.68 0.19
C LEU A 65 13.97 13.52 -0.99
N GLU A 66 14.55 12.89 -2.01
CA GLU A 66 14.93 13.59 -3.25
C GLU A 66 13.72 14.18 -3.97
N GLU A 67 12.58 13.47 -3.94
CA GLU A 67 11.36 13.90 -4.63
C GLU A 67 10.54 14.94 -3.83
N PHE A 68 10.47 14.82 -2.50
CA PHE A 68 9.58 15.63 -1.64
C PHE A 68 10.32 16.63 -0.74
N GLY A 69 11.64 16.52 -0.60
CA GLY A 69 12.47 17.38 0.25
C GLY A 69 12.46 16.98 1.73
N GLU A 70 13.01 17.86 2.57
CA GLU A 70 13.25 17.59 4.01
C GLU A 70 12.06 17.92 4.94
N ASP A 71 11.00 18.52 4.41
CA ASP A 71 9.80 18.87 5.18
C ASP A 71 8.80 17.71 5.21
N TRP A 72 9.06 16.78 6.12
CA TRP A 72 8.27 15.57 6.33
C TRP A 72 8.11 15.24 7.81
N MET A 73 7.05 14.47 8.08
CA MET A 73 6.74 13.91 9.40
C MET A 73 6.44 12.43 9.24
N VAL A 74 6.70 11.64 10.28
CA VAL A 74 6.30 10.24 10.34
C VAL A 74 5.42 10.00 11.55
N ILE A 75 4.28 9.37 11.30
CA ILE A 75 3.34 8.97 12.35
C ILE A 75 3.24 7.45 12.40
N ARG A 76 3.01 6.92 13.61
CA ARG A 76 2.93 5.48 13.87
C ARG A 76 1.70 5.16 14.69
N ASN A 77 0.91 4.18 14.25
CA ASN A 77 -0.16 3.62 15.06
C ASN A 77 0.43 2.64 16.09
N LYS A 78 0.13 2.85 17.38
CA LYS A 78 0.71 2.08 18.49
C LYS A 78 0.30 0.61 18.47
N THR A 79 -0.95 0.32 18.09
CA THR A 79 -1.49 -1.05 18.04
C THR A 79 -0.82 -1.86 16.93
N LEU A 80 -0.73 -1.29 15.73
CA LEU A 80 -0.05 -1.93 14.60
C LEU A 80 1.42 -2.17 14.93
N ALA A 81 2.09 -1.15 15.47
CA ALA A 81 3.50 -1.21 15.85
C ALA A 81 3.83 -2.30 16.88
N ALA A 82 2.88 -2.64 17.77
CA ALA A 82 3.09 -3.70 18.75
C ALA A 82 3.25 -5.09 18.08
N THR A 83 2.62 -5.30 16.93
CA THR A 83 2.68 -6.56 16.17
C THR A 83 3.72 -6.54 15.06
N ALA A 84 3.89 -5.41 14.36
CA ALA A 84 4.77 -5.28 13.21
C ALA A 84 6.28 -5.39 13.54
N LYS A 85 6.65 -5.43 14.82
CA LYS A 85 8.03 -5.69 15.27
C LYS A 85 8.43 -7.15 15.15
N ASP A 86 7.47 -8.07 15.14
CA ASP A 86 7.75 -9.45 14.79
C ASP A 86 8.08 -9.52 13.29
N SER A 87 9.22 -10.11 12.95
CA SER A 87 9.71 -10.11 11.56
C SER A 87 8.84 -10.90 10.60
N VAL A 88 8.16 -11.95 11.08
CA VAL A 88 7.28 -12.78 10.25
C VAL A 88 5.99 -12.00 10.00
N VAL A 89 5.38 -11.46 11.06
CA VAL A 89 4.16 -10.65 10.94
C VAL A 89 4.40 -9.40 10.10
N GLY A 90 5.52 -8.70 10.31
CA GLY A 90 5.90 -7.53 9.51
C GLY A 90 6.08 -7.85 8.03
N ALA A 91 6.65 -9.02 7.70
CA ALA A 91 6.77 -9.48 6.32
C ALA A 91 5.39 -9.80 5.70
N GLU A 92 4.49 -10.45 6.44
CA GLU A 92 3.10 -10.69 5.99
C GLU A 92 2.37 -9.37 5.70
N TYR A 93 2.53 -8.37 6.56
CA TYR A 93 1.94 -7.05 6.35
C TYR A 93 2.54 -6.33 5.13
N ALA A 94 3.85 -6.45 4.91
CA ALA A 94 4.48 -5.93 3.70
C ALA A 94 3.86 -6.58 2.44
N MET A 95 3.60 -7.88 2.48
CA MET A 95 2.90 -8.60 1.39
C MET A 95 1.49 -8.05 1.13
N ASP A 96 0.75 -7.61 2.17
CA ASP A 96 -0.52 -6.87 2.01
C ASP A 96 -0.37 -5.60 1.19
N ALA A 97 0.67 -4.82 1.44
CA ALA A 97 0.93 -3.67 0.60
C ALA A 97 1.31 -4.07 -0.84
N LEU A 98 2.06 -5.18 -1.02
CA LEU A 98 2.50 -5.63 -2.34
C LEU A 98 1.33 -6.00 -3.27
N TYR A 99 0.19 -6.43 -2.72
CA TYR A 99 -1.01 -6.72 -3.51
C TYR A 99 -1.47 -5.53 -4.35
N HIS A 100 -1.21 -4.33 -3.87
CA HIS A 100 -1.62 -3.11 -4.55
C HIS A 100 -0.63 -2.62 -5.61
N LEU A 101 0.56 -3.23 -5.75
CA LEU A 101 1.56 -2.80 -6.71
C LEU A 101 1.04 -2.79 -8.15
N GLY A 102 1.43 -1.75 -8.88
CA GLY A 102 1.03 -1.51 -10.26
C GLY A 102 -0.43 -1.08 -10.45
N LYS A 103 -1.23 -0.96 -9.38
CA LYS A 103 -2.56 -0.34 -9.48
C LYS A 103 -2.39 1.13 -9.86
N ARG A 104 -3.27 1.60 -10.75
CA ARG A 104 -3.12 2.90 -11.42
C ARG A 104 -3.40 4.05 -10.46
N TYR A 105 -2.88 5.23 -10.77
CA TYR A 105 -3.27 6.45 -10.07
C TYR A 105 -4.49 7.09 -10.72
N ASP A 106 -5.54 7.37 -9.93
CA ASP A 106 -6.77 7.98 -10.45
C ASP A 106 -7.38 8.96 -9.45
N LEU A 107 -7.40 10.25 -9.81
CA LEU A 107 -8.00 11.31 -9.00
C LEU A 107 -9.54 11.22 -8.97
N LEU A 108 -10.19 10.57 -9.94
CA LEU A 108 -11.64 10.44 -9.99
C LEU A 108 -12.19 9.62 -8.83
N THR A 109 -11.37 8.78 -8.20
CA THR A 109 -11.72 8.05 -6.96
C THR A 109 -12.11 9.00 -5.83
N ILE A 110 -11.38 10.11 -5.64
CA ILE A 110 -11.65 11.14 -4.63
C ILE A 110 -12.99 11.85 -4.89
N PHE A 111 -13.32 12.10 -6.16
CA PHE A 111 -14.50 12.89 -6.55
C PHE A 111 -15.78 12.06 -6.68
N SER A 112 -15.66 10.80 -7.10
CA SER A 112 -16.82 9.95 -7.39
C SER A 112 -17.30 9.16 -6.18
N GLY A 113 -16.48 9.00 -5.14
CA GLY A 113 -16.78 8.18 -3.97
C GLY A 113 -16.97 6.68 -4.27
N LYS A 114 -16.83 6.27 -5.54
CA LYS A 114 -16.89 4.87 -5.96
C LYS A 114 -15.52 4.23 -5.76
N LYS A 115 -15.50 2.97 -5.31
CA LYS A 115 -14.30 2.13 -5.40
C LYS A 115 -13.92 2.06 -6.88
N ALA A 116 -12.73 2.53 -7.21
CA ALA A 116 -12.06 1.98 -8.37
C ALA A 116 -11.24 0.80 -7.85
N ASP A 117 -11.70 -0.41 -8.12
CA ASP A 117 -11.05 -1.63 -7.62
C ASP A 117 -9.56 -1.75 -8.08
N GLU A 118 -9.19 -0.95 -9.09
CA GLU A 118 -7.88 -0.94 -9.75
C GLU A 118 -7.10 0.37 -9.68
N SER A 119 -7.58 1.39 -8.93
CA SER A 119 -6.83 2.64 -8.82
C SER A 119 -6.87 3.29 -7.44
N PHE A 120 -5.76 3.97 -7.11
CA PHE A 120 -5.54 4.60 -5.83
C PHE A 120 -4.94 6.00 -6.00
N VAL A 121 -5.37 6.93 -5.15
CA VAL A 121 -4.51 8.05 -4.75
C VAL A 121 -3.70 7.67 -3.52
N CYS A 122 -2.66 8.45 -3.21
CA CYS A 122 -1.71 8.14 -2.14
C CYS A 122 -2.37 7.81 -0.80
N SER A 123 -3.28 8.65 -0.34
CA SER A 123 -4.00 8.47 0.93
C SER A 123 -4.95 7.28 0.93
N ASN A 124 -5.61 6.98 -0.18
CA ASN A 124 -6.48 5.82 -0.27
C ASN A 124 -5.69 4.52 -0.25
N PHE A 125 -4.53 4.48 -0.91
CA PHE A 125 -3.64 3.32 -0.88
C PHE A 125 -3.17 3.02 0.55
N VAL A 126 -2.63 4.03 1.25
CA VAL A 126 -2.15 3.84 2.63
C VAL A 126 -3.31 3.44 3.55
N ALA A 127 -4.47 4.10 3.44
CA ALA A 127 -5.64 3.75 4.25
C ALA A 127 -6.18 2.35 3.95
N ALA A 128 -6.10 1.88 2.71
CA ALA A 128 -6.49 0.51 2.36
C ALA A 128 -5.58 -0.53 3.01
N CYS A 129 -4.25 -0.30 2.98
CA CYS A 129 -3.28 -1.16 3.66
C CYS A 129 -3.45 -1.14 5.18
N LEU A 130 -3.79 -0.01 5.78
CA LEU A 130 -4.04 0.03 7.22
C LEU A 130 -5.35 -0.67 7.62
N ASN A 131 -6.38 -0.57 6.77
CA ASN A 131 -7.66 -1.21 7.00
C ASN A 131 -7.59 -2.74 7.00
N THR A 132 -6.69 -3.37 6.25
CA THR A 132 -6.48 -4.84 6.31
C THR A 132 -6.04 -5.29 7.70
N HIS A 133 -5.41 -4.39 8.47
CA HIS A 133 -4.99 -4.61 9.85
C HIS A 133 -5.91 -3.94 10.87
N ASN A 134 -7.16 -3.65 10.50
CA ASN A 134 -8.18 -3.01 11.34
C ASN A 134 -7.83 -1.60 11.84
N ILE A 135 -6.85 -0.92 11.23
CA ILE A 135 -6.49 0.45 11.55
C ILE A 135 -7.25 1.39 10.62
N LYS A 136 -8.20 2.14 11.18
CA LYS A 136 -9.05 3.07 10.41
C LYS A 136 -8.46 4.47 10.41
N VAL A 137 -8.36 5.05 9.21
CA VAL A 137 -8.06 6.48 9.02
C VAL A 137 -9.25 7.11 8.31
N GLY A 138 -9.79 8.20 8.87
CA GLY A 138 -11.02 8.82 8.38
C GLY A 138 -12.23 7.86 8.42
N ARG A 139 -13.23 8.13 7.56
CA ARG A 139 -14.49 7.36 7.55
C ARG A 139 -14.40 6.07 6.72
N THR A 140 -13.83 6.17 5.52
CA THR A 140 -13.64 5.05 4.59
C THR A 140 -12.34 5.27 3.84
N ALA A 141 -11.65 4.17 3.47
CA ALA A 141 -10.37 4.24 2.76
C ALA A 141 -10.41 5.12 1.49
N ASN A 142 -11.54 5.15 0.78
CA ASN A 142 -11.72 5.91 -0.46
C ASN A 142 -11.91 7.42 -0.25
N ASP A 143 -12.38 7.86 0.91
CA ASP A 143 -12.53 9.29 1.20
C ASP A 143 -11.28 9.88 1.84
N VAL A 144 -10.31 9.05 2.26
CA VAL A 144 -9.13 9.54 3.01
C VAL A 144 -8.29 10.49 2.19
N LEU A 145 -7.89 11.59 2.82
CA LEU A 145 -6.95 12.60 2.33
C LEU A 145 -5.72 12.65 3.25
N PRO A 146 -4.57 13.20 2.78
CA PRO A 146 -3.40 13.39 3.63
C PRO A 146 -3.67 14.08 4.98
N VAL A 147 -4.54 15.10 5.00
CA VAL A 147 -4.94 15.79 6.23
C VAL A 147 -5.61 14.86 7.25
N ASP A 148 -6.28 13.79 6.83
CA ASP A 148 -6.91 12.85 7.76
C ASP A 148 -5.85 12.07 8.56
N PHE A 149 -4.67 11.82 7.99
CA PHE A 149 -3.54 11.23 8.72
C PHE A 149 -2.90 12.23 9.68
N GLN A 150 -2.80 13.50 9.31
CA GLN A 150 -2.37 14.57 10.23
C GLN A 150 -3.29 14.62 11.46
N LEU A 151 -4.60 14.53 11.25
CA LEU A 151 -5.60 14.50 12.34
C LEU A 151 -5.50 13.28 13.24
N CYS A 152 -4.89 12.17 12.79
CA CYS A 152 -4.69 11.00 13.65
C CYS A 152 -3.87 11.31 14.91
N LEU A 153 -2.99 12.32 14.85
CA LEU A 153 -2.21 12.78 16.01
C LEU A 153 -3.04 13.48 17.09
N GLU A 154 -4.30 13.83 16.81
CA GLU A 154 -5.24 14.31 17.84
C GLU A 154 -5.72 13.17 18.77
N SER A 155 -5.42 11.91 18.42
CA SER A 155 -5.75 10.73 19.22
C SER A 155 -4.52 10.10 19.87
N ASP A 156 -4.72 9.46 21.03
CA ASP A 156 -3.66 8.76 21.75
C ASP A 156 -3.23 7.44 21.08
N GLU A 157 -3.90 6.99 20.01
CA GLU A 157 -3.55 5.77 19.30
C GLU A 157 -2.34 5.94 18.37
N TRP A 158 -2.01 7.19 18.04
CA TRP A 158 -0.92 7.53 17.13
C TRP A 158 0.18 8.29 17.86
N ALA A 159 1.39 8.23 17.32
CA ALA A 159 2.55 8.95 17.82
C ALA A 159 3.36 9.53 16.67
N ASP A 160 3.93 10.71 16.88
CA ASP A 160 4.98 11.27 16.02
C ASP A 160 6.30 10.54 16.33
N VAL A 161 6.83 9.84 15.33
CA VAL A 161 8.09 9.09 15.40
C VAL A 161 9.15 9.65 14.43
N THR A 162 8.96 10.89 13.98
CA THR A 162 9.86 11.57 13.03
C THR A 162 11.30 11.58 13.51
N SER A 163 11.53 11.80 14.81
CA SER A 163 12.87 11.81 15.40
C SER A 163 13.58 10.46 15.31
N GLU A 164 12.85 9.35 15.45
CA GLU A 164 13.39 7.99 15.32
C GLU A 164 13.87 7.75 13.88
N HIS A 165 13.06 8.15 12.89
CA HIS A 165 13.41 8.05 11.47
C HIS A 165 14.62 8.91 11.12
N LYS A 166 14.65 10.18 11.56
CA LYS A 166 15.81 11.07 11.35
C LYS A 166 17.09 10.49 11.98
N GLY A 167 16.98 9.86 13.15
CA GLY A 167 18.08 9.18 13.81
C GLY A 167 18.59 7.98 13.01
N PHE A 168 17.69 7.13 12.50
CA PHE A 168 18.04 5.96 11.70
C PHE A 168 18.73 6.34 10.39
N TYR A 169 18.15 7.23 9.60
CA TYR A 169 18.64 7.55 8.26
C TYR A 169 19.94 8.36 8.26
N LYS A 170 20.27 9.05 9.35
CA LYS A 170 21.57 9.74 9.48
C LYS A 170 22.77 8.79 9.40
N TYR A 171 22.59 7.51 9.71
CA TYR A 171 23.69 6.54 9.86
C TYR A 171 23.53 5.26 9.02
N SER A 172 22.50 5.18 8.18
CA SER A 172 22.16 3.95 7.44
C SER A 172 22.76 3.94 6.03
N CYS A 173 23.17 2.76 5.54
CA CYS A 173 23.62 2.49 4.17
C CYS A 173 22.46 1.87 3.35
N ASN A 174 22.35 2.27 2.07
CA ASN A 174 21.17 2.00 1.21
C ASN A 174 21.13 0.61 0.55
N ASP A 175 22.26 -0.05 0.34
CA ASP A 175 22.39 -1.17 -0.62
C ASP A 175 21.41 -2.33 -0.35
N TYR A 176 21.12 -2.62 0.92
CA TYR A 176 20.19 -3.69 1.30
C TYR A 176 18.73 -3.41 0.92
N ALA A 177 18.32 -2.14 0.92
CA ALA A 177 16.95 -1.76 0.60
C ALA A 177 16.64 -1.96 -0.89
N GLU A 178 17.58 -1.60 -1.77
CA GLU A 178 17.44 -1.79 -3.22
C GLU A 178 17.30 -3.26 -3.58
N GLN A 179 18.12 -4.14 -2.99
CA GLN A 179 18.02 -5.58 -3.21
C GLN A 179 16.67 -6.15 -2.74
N GLN A 180 16.16 -5.67 -1.61
CA GLN A 180 14.83 -6.08 -1.12
C GLN A 180 13.70 -5.58 -2.02
N ILE A 181 13.80 -4.34 -2.54
CA ILE A 181 12.81 -3.80 -3.49
C ILE A 181 12.76 -4.67 -4.75
N GLU A 182 13.91 -5.05 -5.31
CA GLU A 182 13.99 -5.96 -6.44
C GLU A 182 13.34 -7.32 -6.12
N THR A 183 13.61 -7.85 -4.93
CA THR A 183 12.99 -9.10 -4.45
C THR A 183 11.46 -8.97 -4.37
N TYR A 184 10.93 -7.86 -3.88
CA TYR A 184 9.49 -7.61 -3.84
C TYR A 184 8.86 -7.56 -5.23
N TYR A 185 9.51 -6.92 -6.21
CA TYR A 185 9.03 -6.94 -7.59
C TYR A 185 9.07 -8.33 -8.20
N GLN A 186 10.09 -9.15 -7.91
CA GLN A 186 10.16 -10.54 -8.35
C GLN A 186 9.03 -11.38 -7.76
N ILE A 187 8.80 -11.29 -6.44
CA ILE A 187 7.71 -11.99 -5.76
C ILE A 187 6.36 -11.59 -6.38
N TRP A 188 6.12 -10.30 -6.57
CA TRP A 188 4.89 -9.80 -7.18
C TRP A 188 4.70 -10.27 -8.63
N ASN A 189 5.75 -10.24 -9.45
CA ASN A 189 5.70 -10.74 -10.83
C ASN A 189 5.43 -12.25 -10.90
N ASN A 190 6.03 -13.03 -10.00
CA ASN A 190 5.80 -14.45 -9.88
C ASN A 190 4.35 -14.74 -9.47
N ALA A 191 3.83 -14.03 -8.46
CA ALA A 191 2.45 -14.15 -8.02
C ALA A 191 1.45 -13.84 -9.15
N LYS A 192 1.67 -12.76 -9.91
CA LYS A 192 0.86 -12.43 -11.10
C LYS A 192 0.90 -13.51 -12.17
N SER A 193 2.07 -14.08 -12.41
CA SER A 193 2.25 -15.14 -13.42
C SER A 193 1.52 -16.41 -13.00
N LEU A 194 1.61 -16.79 -11.72
CA LEU A 194 0.89 -17.93 -11.14
C LEU A 194 -0.64 -17.73 -11.22
N ALA A 195 -1.15 -16.56 -10.84
CA ALA A 195 -2.57 -16.24 -10.95
C ALA A 195 -3.08 -16.38 -12.40
N LYS A 196 -2.29 -15.95 -13.39
CA LYS A 196 -2.63 -16.10 -14.81
C LYS A 196 -2.64 -17.56 -15.27
N LEU A 197 -1.66 -18.36 -14.83
CA LEU A 197 -1.62 -19.79 -15.13
C LEU A 197 -2.81 -20.51 -14.51
N TYR A 198 -3.18 -20.13 -13.28
CA TYR A 198 -4.32 -20.70 -12.59
C TYR A 198 -5.64 -20.37 -13.30
N GLU A 199 -5.85 -19.12 -13.70
CA GLU A 199 -7.01 -18.73 -14.53
C GLU A 199 -7.07 -19.48 -15.87
N LEU A 200 -5.92 -19.76 -16.48
CA LEU A 200 -5.86 -20.55 -17.70
C LEU A 200 -6.26 -22.01 -17.44
N ALA A 201 -5.72 -22.63 -16.38
CA ALA A 201 -6.07 -23.99 -15.97
C ALA A 201 -7.56 -24.12 -15.67
N ARG A 202 -8.15 -23.14 -14.97
CA ARG A 202 -9.59 -23.07 -14.69
C ARG A 202 -10.42 -23.03 -15.97
N LYS A 203 -10.03 -22.22 -16.97
CA LYS A 203 -10.71 -22.16 -18.27
C LYS A 203 -10.60 -23.47 -19.05
N PHE A 204 -9.46 -24.15 -18.97
CA PHE A 204 -9.29 -25.48 -19.57
C PHE A 204 -10.20 -26.51 -18.92
N ASP A 205 -10.27 -26.55 -17.58
CA ASP A 205 -11.17 -27.43 -16.84
C ASP A 205 -12.65 -27.17 -17.19
N GLU A 206 -13.07 -25.89 -17.26
CA GLU A 206 -14.42 -25.53 -17.71
C GLU A 206 -14.72 -25.97 -19.14
N ALA A 207 -13.77 -25.81 -20.06
CA ALA A 207 -13.91 -26.28 -21.44
C ALA A 207 -13.98 -27.81 -21.51
N HIS A 208 -13.19 -28.50 -20.69
CA HIS A 208 -13.19 -29.96 -20.60
C HIS A 208 -14.52 -30.49 -20.06
N LYS A 209 -15.03 -29.93 -18.96
CA LYS A 209 -16.37 -30.25 -18.40
C LYS A 209 -17.51 -30.07 -19.41
N ARG A 210 -17.38 -29.12 -20.35
CA ARG A 210 -18.36 -28.94 -21.45
C ARG A 210 -18.27 -30.06 -22.49
N LEU A 211 -17.07 -30.54 -22.79
CA LEU A 211 -16.83 -31.67 -23.69
C LEU A 211 -17.25 -33.00 -23.05
N ASP A 212 -17.07 -33.17 -21.74
CA ASP A 212 -17.42 -34.40 -21.02
C ASP A 212 -18.91 -34.74 -21.04
N LYS A 213 -19.79 -33.73 -21.14
CA LYS A 213 -21.23 -33.93 -21.40
C LYS A 213 -21.51 -34.70 -22.70
N ILE A 214 -20.52 -34.84 -23.57
CA ILE A 214 -20.61 -35.52 -24.87
C ILE A 214 -19.91 -36.88 -24.84
N VAL A 215 -18.88 -37.09 -24.01
CA VAL A 215 -17.95 -38.25 -24.16
C VAL A 215 -17.79 -39.13 -22.90
N GLY A 216 -18.35 -38.75 -21.75
CA GLY A 216 -18.42 -39.64 -20.57
C GLY A 216 -17.06 -39.92 -19.90
N TYR A 217 -16.28 -38.88 -19.61
CA TYR A 217 -14.99 -38.97 -18.91
C TYR A 217 -15.10 -38.50 -17.44
N GLN A 218 -14.16 -38.90 -16.57
CA GLN A 218 -14.10 -38.54 -15.15
C GLN A 218 -13.14 -37.35 -14.94
N PRO A 219 -13.60 -36.22 -14.37
CA PRO A 219 -12.77 -35.01 -14.24
C PRO A 219 -11.57 -35.24 -13.30
N VAL A 220 -10.46 -34.56 -13.60
CA VAL A 220 -9.34 -34.40 -12.65
C VAL A 220 -9.70 -33.24 -11.74
N GLU A 221 -9.87 -33.50 -10.45
CA GLU A 221 -10.00 -32.44 -9.44
C GLU A 221 -8.68 -31.66 -9.40
N LEU A 222 -8.69 -30.44 -9.92
CA LEU A 222 -7.61 -29.49 -9.69
C LEU A 222 -7.83 -28.88 -8.32
N GLU A 223 -7.02 -29.27 -7.34
CA GLU A 223 -6.91 -28.51 -6.11
C GLU A 223 -6.47 -27.08 -6.46
N GLN A 224 -7.20 -26.08 -5.95
CA GLN A 224 -6.74 -24.71 -6.06
C GLN A 224 -5.38 -24.65 -5.34
N PRO A 225 -4.30 -24.18 -5.99
CA PRO A 225 -3.08 -23.94 -5.27
C PRO A 225 -3.40 -22.92 -4.17
N ASP A 226 -3.03 -23.23 -2.94
CA ASP A 226 -3.01 -22.25 -1.87
C ASP A 226 -1.98 -21.19 -2.24
N LEU A 227 -2.43 -20.16 -2.96
CA LEU A 227 -1.63 -18.98 -3.27
C LEU A 227 -1.50 -18.08 -2.04
N GLY A 228 -2.02 -18.53 -0.90
CA GLY A 228 -2.08 -17.85 0.38
C GLY A 228 -2.57 -16.43 0.21
N PHE A 229 -1.64 -15.52 0.43
CA PHE A 229 -1.84 -14.09 0.38
C PHE A 229 -2.49 -13.58 -0.94
N TRP A 230 -2.26 -14.26 -2.06
CA TRP A 230 -2.65 -13.81 -3.40
C TRP A 230 -3.97 -14.39 -3.90
N ASP A 231 -4.69 -15.16 -3.07
CA ASP A 231 -6.00 -15.68 -3.44
C ASP A 231 -7.02 -14.53 -3.48
N THR A 232 -7.50 -14.23 -4.68
CA THR A 232 -8.42 -13.12 -4.94
C THR A 232 -9.85 -13.40 -4.48
N ASP A 233 -10.21 -14.66 -4.22
CA ASP A 233 -11.57 -15.06 -3.86
C ASP A 233 -11.83 -15.06 -2.34
N LEU A 234 -10.78 -15.07 -1.50
CA LEU A 234 -10.89 -15.12 -0.03
C LEU A 234 -11.03 -13.74 0.64
N ARG A 235 -11.03 -12.63 -0.11
CA ARG A 235 -11.05 -11.24 0.44
C ARG A 235 -12.32 -10.43 0.10
N LYS A 236 -13.49 -11.07 0.06
CA LYS A 236 -14.78 -10.38 -0.09
C LYS A 236 -15.33 -9.85 1.24
#